data_AF-A0A7S9YZ39-F1
#
_entry.id   AF-A0A7S9YZ39-F1
#
_cell.length_a   1.000
_cell.length_b   1.000
_cell.length_c   1.000
_cell.angle_alpha   90.00
_cell.angle_beta   90.00
_cell.angle_gamma   90.00
#
_symmetry.space_group_name_H-M   'P 1'
#
loop_
_entity.id
_entity.type
_entity.pdbx_description
1 polymer ?
#
loop_
_entity_poly.entity_id
_entity_poly.type
_entity_poly.pdbx_seq_one_letter_code
_entity_poly.pdbx_strand_id
1 'polypeptide(L)'
;MTSCSTLRRICAGLMIAAAPLLAQPAAAQFFWSPPDFSSPPLTDADAATALGLPGATAEEIRAGLVWNLRAALNVAALQCQFEPTLLSISNYNAMIAHHDAELDAAQSALLGYFQRTVGKGKPGQAASDKYGTRIYSGYSTVQAQRGFCQAAGQVGRQAIFANRGSLHEVARTGLGSIKKSLVLAGEQFYGDPGRSYALTLPSFDKKCWKKDKLRPECQVAYEQKVAAK
;
A
#
# COMPACT_ATOMS: atom_id res chain seq x y z
N MET A 1 25.79 41.78 -50.40
CA MET A 1 25.57 40.34 -50.08
C MET A 1 25.80 40.05 -48.60
N THR A 2 25.14 40.75 -47.66
CA THR A 2 25.36 40.59 -46.20
C THR A 2 24.07 40.32 -45.41
N SER A 3 22.89 40.42 -46.03
CA SER A 3 21.60 40.32 -45.35
C SER A 3 21.14 38.87 -45.07
N CYS A 4 21.59 37.89 -45.86
CA CYS A 4 21.10 36.51 -45.76
C CYS A 4 21.74 35.71 -44.59
N SER A 5 22.97 36.07 -44.18
CA SER A 5 23.70 35.34 -43.13
C SER A 5 23.23 35.66 -41.71
N THR A 6 22.80 36.89 -41.45
CA THR A 6 22.31 37.33 -40.13
C THR A 6 20.92 36.77 -39.85
N LEU A 7 20.05 36.74 -40.86
CA LEU A 7 18.72 36.14 -40.75
C LEU A 7 18.80 34.64 -40.42
N ARG A 8 19.72 33.91 -41.06
CA ARG A 8 19.94 32.47 -40.84
C ARG A 8 20.47 32.14 -39.44
N ARG A 9 21.30 33.02 -38.86
CA ARG A 9 21.81 32.87 -37.48
C ARG A 9 20.75 33.19 -36.43
N ILE A 10 19.89 34.17 -36.68
CA ILE A 10 18.77 34.52 -35.80
C ILE A 10 17.72 33.40 -35.80
N CYS A 11 17.38 32.84 -36.96
CA CYS A 11 16.47 31.70 -37.05
C CYS A 11 17.03 30.44 -36.37
N ALA A 12 18.35 30.18 -36.47
CA ALA A 12 18.98 29.05 -35.79
C ALA A 12 18.98 29.22 -34.25
N GLY A 13 19.19 30.45 -33.74
CA GLY A 13 19.13 30.74 -32.31
C GLY A 13 17.73 30.60 -31.72
N LEU A 14 16.69 31.00 -32.46
CA LEU A 14 15.28 30.87 -32.05
C LEU A 14 14.82 29.40 -32.01
N MET A 15 15.32 28.54 -32.90
CA MET A 15 14.96 27.12 -32.90
C MET A 15 15.59 26.34 -31.73
N ILE A 16 16.79 26.72 -31.27
CA ILE A 16 17.45 26.07 -30.12
C ILE A 16 16.79 26.49 -28.79
N ALA A 17 16.27 27.71 -28.69
CA ALA A 17 15.59 28.21 -27.49
C ALA A 17 14.17 27.62 -27.29
N ALA A 18 13.55 27.09 -28.35
CA ALA A 18 12.20 26.51 -28.29
C ALA A 18 12.17 25.01 -27.96
N ALA A 19 13.29 24.29 -28.11
CA ALA A 19 13.38 22.85 -27.84
C ALA A 19 12.98 22.43 -26.41
N PRO A 20 13.34 23.15 -25.32
CA PRO A 20 12.93 22.75 -23.97
C PRO A 20 11.45 23.01 -23.67
N LEU A 21 10.72 23.77 -24.49
CA LEU A 21 9.27 24.01 -24.30
C LEU A 21 8.38 22.88 -24.82
N LEU A 22 8.95 21.91 -25.55
CA LEU A 22 8.25 20.71 -26.04
C LEU A 22 8.54 19.46 -25.22
N ALA A 23 9.41 19.55 -24.21
CA ALA A 23 9.61 18.48 -23.25
C ALA A 23 8.40 18.42 -22.31
N GLN A 24 7.26 17.95 -22.83
CA GLN A 24 6.14 17.56 -21.97
C GLN A 24 6.63 16.46 -21.02
N PRO A 25 6.25 16.49 -19.73
CA PRO A 25 6.59 15.40 -18.82
C PRO A 25 6.09 14.09 -19.43
N ALA A 26 6.93 13.05 -19.41
CA ALA A 26 6.59 11.72 -19.97
C ALA A 26 5.30 11.11 -19.39
N ALA A 27 4.80 11.64 -18.28
CA ALA A 27 3.46 11.36 -17.74
C ALA A 27 2.33 11.65 -18.73
N ALA A 28 2.50 12.54 -19.72
CA ALA A 28 1.48 12.83 -20.73
C ALA A 28 1.35 11.75 -21.82
N GLN A 29 2.32 10.81 -21.92
CA GLN A 29 2.29 9.72 -22.90
C GLN A 29 1.71 8.42 -22.31
N PHE A 30 1.61 8.33 -20.98
CA PHE A 30 0.98 7.23 -20.27
C PHE A 30 -0.28 7.75 -19.56
N PHE A 31 -1.46 7.39 -20.08
CA PHE A 31 -2.76 7.71 -19.47
C PHE A 31 -3.04 6.88 -18.20
N TRP A 32 -2.02 6.66 -17.36
CA TRP A 32 -2.12 5.89 -16.12
C TRP A 32 -1.62 6.71 -14.93
N SER A 33 -2.55 7.04 -14.04
CA SER A 33 -2.32 7.69 -12.76
C SER A 33 -2.44 6.65 -11.65
N PRO A 34 -1.34 6.29 -10.98
CA PRO A 34 -1.35 5.25 -9.95
C PRO A 34 -2.23 5.69 -8.77
N PRO A 35 -2.87 4.77 -8.04
CA PRO A 35 -3.67 5.13 -6.87
C PRO A 35 -2.87 5.94 -5.85
N ASP A 36 -3.51 6.96 -5.27
CA ASP A 36 -2.91 7.75 -4.20
C ASP A 36 -3.04 7.04 -2.85
N PHE A 37 -1.92 6.52 -2.34
CA PHE A 37 -1.83 5.93 -1.00
C PHE A 37 -1.35 6.92 0.07
N SER A 38 -1.22 8.21 -0.22
CA SER A 38 -0.84 9.19 0.79
C SER A 38 -1.82 9.20 1.97
N SER A 39 -1.26 9.43 3.16
CA SER A 39 -1.96 9.50 4.43
C SER A 39 -1.22 10.50 5.33
N PRO A 40 -1.93 11.32 6.11
CA PRO A 40 -1.28 12.19 7.09
C PRO A 40 -0.55 11.36 8.14
N PRO A 41 0.50 11.90 8.78
CA PRO A 41 1.15 11.24 9.90
C PRO A 41 0.14 10.94 11.02
N LEU A 42 0.21 9.75 11.61
CA LEU A 42 -0.69 9.36 12.69
C LEU A 42 -0.47 10.25 13.91
N THR A 43 -1.54 10.81 14.48
CA THR A 43 -1.49 11.37 15.84
C THR A 43 -1.41 10.21 16.86
N ASP A 44 -1.09 10.50 18.12
CA ASP A 44 -1.06 9.46 19.15
C ASP A 44 -2.43 8.79 19.36
N ALA A 45 -3.52 9.58 19.31
CA ALA A 45 -4.87 9.06 19.43
C ALA A 45 -5.25 8.16 18.23
N ASP A 46 -4.91 8.59 17.01
CA ASP A 46 -5.15 7.82 15.80
C ASP A 46 -4.31 6.54 15.78
N ALA A 47 -3.04 6.63 16.20
CA ALA A 47 -2.14 5.50 16.30
C ALA A 47 -2.67 4.46 17.32
N ALA A 48 -3.04 4.87 18.54
CA ALA A 48 -3.60 3.95 19.53
C ALA A 48 -4.81 3.17 18.98
N THR A 49 -5.69 3.86 18.25
CA THR A 49 -6.86 3.25 17.61
C THR A 49 -6.46 2.31 16.46
N ALA A 50 -5.65 2.78 15.50
CA ALA A 50 -5.25 2.02 14.32
C ALA A 50 -4.43 0.77 14.69
N LEU A 51 -3.61 0.86 15.73
CA LEU A 51 -2.80 -0.24 16.22
C LEU A 51 -3.61 -1.21 17.08
N GLY A 52 -4.78 -0.82 17.59
CA GLY A 52 -5.59 -1.61 18.51
C GLY A 52 -4.95 -1.71 19.90
N LEU A 53 -4.46 -0.58 20.42
CA LEU A 53 -3.79 -0.45 21.71
C LEU A 53 -4.55 0.55 22.61
N PRO A 54 -5.80 0.28 23.02
CA PRO A 54 -6.57 1.18 23.87
C PRO A 54 -5.85 1.41 25.21
N GLY A 55 -5.80 2.66 25.67
CA GLY A 55 -5.13 3.03 26.92
C GLY A 55 -3.60 2.91 26.91
N ALA A 56 -3.00 2.85 25.72
CA ALA A 56 -1.55 2.93 25.57
C ALA A 56 -1.03 4.33 25.89
N THR A 57 0.10 4.36 26.58
CA THR A 57 0.93 5.55 26.80
C THR A 57 1.65 5.95 25.51
N ALA A 58 2.19 7.17 25.46
CA ALA A 58 2.97 7.64 24.30
C ALA A 58 4.14 6.70 23.95
N GLU A 59 4.80 6.12 24.95
CA GLU A 59 5.89 5.17 24.73
C GLU A 59 5.40 3.84 24.13
N GLU A 60 4.29 3.30 24.64
CA GLU A 60 3.69 2.08 24.09
C GLU A 60 3.13 2.30 22.67
N ILE A 61 2.67 3.53 22.36
CA ILE A 61 2.29 3.92 21.00
C ILE A 61 3.50 3.94 20.08
N ARG A 62 4.62 4.57 20.49
CA ARG A 62 5.88 4.53 19.71
C ARG A 62 6.34 3.11 19.44
N ALA A 63 6.31 2.25 20.46
CA ALA A 63 6.63 0.83 20.34
C ALA A 63 5.68 0.11 19.38
N GLY A 64 4.37 0.36 19.49
CA GLY A 64 3.36 -0.18 18.59
C GLY A 64 3.57 0.20 17.13
N LEU A 65 3.94 1.46 16.86
CA LEU A 65 4.27 1.96 15.52
C LEU A 65 5.48 1.21 14.95
N VAL A 66 6.59 1.13 15.69
CA VAL A 66 7.81 0.41 15.27
C VAL A 66 7.51 -1.06 14.98
N TRP A 67 6.78 -1.74 15.86
CA TRP A 67 6.48 -3.16 15.69
C TRP A 67 5.55 -3.45 14.51
N ASN A 68 4.60 -2.54 14.23
CA ASN A 68 3.75 -2.65 13.06
C ASN A 68 4.50 -2.40 11.76
N LEU A 69 5.44 -1.46 11.76
CA LEU A 69 6.32 -1.22 10.62
C LEU A 69 7.17 -2.45 10.34
N ARG A 70 7.78 -3.06 11.38
CA ARG A 70 8.52 -4.32 11.27
C ARG A 70 7.66 -5.42 10.64
N ALA A 71 6.42 -5.60 11.11
CA ALA A 71 5.52 -6.62 10.58
C ALA A 71 5.16 -6.37 9.11
N ALA A 72 4.82 -5.14 8.74
CA ALA A 72 4.50 -4.77 7.36
C ALA A 72 5.69 -5.05 6.42
N LEU A 73 6.90 -4.63 6.80
CA LEU A 73 8.10 -4.82 5.99
C LEU A 73 8.53 -6.29 5.89
N ASN A 74 8.30 -7.10 6.93
CA ASN A 74 8.50 -8.54 6.85
C ASN A 74 7.56 -9.19 5.82
N VAL A 75 6.26 -8.86 5.89
CA VAL A 75 5.28 -9.37 4.92
C VAL A 75 5.65 -8.93 3.50
N ALA A 76 6.14 -7.70 3.31
CA ALA A 76 6.63 -7.23 2.02
C ALA A 76 7.87 -7.99 1.52
N ALA A 77 8.82 -8.34 2.40
CA ALA A 77 9.98 -9.17 2.04
C ALA A 77 9.56 -10.56 1.53
N LEU A 78 8.42 -11.08 1.99
CA LEU A 78 7.87 -12.35 1.55
C LEU A 78 7.04 -12.21 0.27
N GLN A 79 6.13 -11.24 0.21
CA GLN A 79 5.11 -11.16 -0.84
C GLN A 79 5.56 -10.37 -2.08
N CYS A 80 6.57 -9.50 -1.98
CA CYS A 80 6.91 -8.56 -3.05
C CYS A 80 8.05 -9.02 -3.97
N GLN A 81 8.46 -10.29 -3.88
CA GLN A 81 9.60 -10.82 -4.64
C GLN A 81 9.39 -10.88 -6.16
N PHE A 82 8.15 -10.71 -6.62
CA PHE A 82 7.85 -10.60 -8.05
C PHE A 82 8.41 -9.30 -8.68
N GLU A 83 8.74 -8.30 -7.87
CA GLU A 83 9.31 -7.02 -8.32
C GLU A 83 10.63 -6.73 -7.58
N PRO A 84 11.76 -7.20 -8.12
CA PRO A 84 13.08 -7.05 -7.48
C PRO A 84 13.51 -5.59 -7.27
N THR A 85 13.00 -4.65 -8.08
CA THR A 85 13.38 -3.23 -7.97
C THR A 85 12.87 -2.57 -6.69
N LEU A 86 11.90 -3.17 -6.00
CA LEU A 86 11.43 -2.70 -4.70
C LEU A 86 12.41 -2.99 -3.56
N LEU A 87 13.39 -3.87 -3.78
CA LEU A 87 14.44 -4.20 -2.81
C LEU A 87 13.88 -4.62 -1.43
N SER A 88 12.71 -5.27 -1.39
CA SER A 88 11.96 -5.50 -0.15
C SER A 88 12.73 -6.35 0.87
N ILE A 89 13.42 -7.40 0.41
CA ILE A 89 14.25 -8.26 1.27
C ILE A 89 15.44 -7.48 1.84
N SER A 90 16.20 -6.78 0.98
CA SER A 90 17.38 -6.03 1.43
C SER A 90 17.01 -4.86 2.33
N ASN A 91 15.92 -4.15 2.03
CA ASN A 91 15.43 -3.05 2.87
C ASN A 91 15.00 -3.55 4.24
N TYR A 92 14.28 -4.67 4.31
CA TYR A 92 13.87 -5.27 5.59
C TYR A 92 15.06 -5.69 6.45
N ASN A 93 16.03 -6.41 5.86
CA ASN A 93 17.20 -6.87 6.58
C ASN A 93 18.10 -5.72 7.03
N ALA A 94 18.29 -4.71 6.18
CA ALA A 94 19.05 -3.51 6.53
C ALA A 94 18.37 -2.69 7.63
N MET A 95 17.04 -2.55 7.59
CA MET A 95 16.27 -1.88 8.65
C MET A 95 16.45 -2.58 9.99
N ILE A 96 16.35 -3.92 10.03
CA ILE A 96 16.60 -4.67 11.28
C ILE A 96 18.02 -4.45 11.78
N ALA A 97 19.02 -4.56 10.90
CA ALA A 97 20.42 -4.39 11.31
C ALA A 97 20.73 -2.95 11.76
N HIS A 98 20.04 -1.95 11.22
CA HIS A 98 20.26 -0.55 11.57
C HIS A 98 19.57 -0.14 12.88
N HIS A 99 18.40 -0.73 13.17
CA HIS A 99 17.49 -0.33 14.25
C HIS A 99 17.21 -1.45 15.27
N ASP A 100 18.11 -2.42 15.42
CA ASP A 100 17.96 -3.58 16.32
C ASP A 100 17.56 -3.18 17.75
N ALA A 101 18.26 -2.21 18.34
CA ALA A 101 17.99 -1.70 19.68
C ALA A 101 16.58 -1.08 19.82
N GLU A 102 16.10 -0.38 18.79
CA GLU A 102 14.73 0.18 18.77
C GLU A 102 13.68 -0.92 18.67
N LEU A 103 13.95 -1.96 17.89
CA LEU A 103 13.05 -3.10 17.73
C LEU A 103 12.93 -3.93 19.01
N ASP A 104 14.05 -4.15 19.71
CA ASP A 104 14.07 -4.85 21.00
C ASP A 104 13.35 -4.06 22.10
N ALA A 105 13.57 -2.75 22.15
CA ALA A 105 12.86 -1.84 23.06
C ALA A 105 11.35 -1.84 22.76
N ALA A 106 10.96 -1.75 21.48
CA ALA A 106 9.57 -1.78 21.07
C ALA A 106 8.86 -3.09 21.43
N GLN A 107 9.51 -4.24 21.22
CA GLN A 107 8.96 -5.53 21.61
C GLN A 107 8.74 -5.62 23.12
N SER A 108 9.71 -5.16 23.90
CA SER A 108 9.65 -5.18 25.36
C SER A 108 8.55 -4.25 25.89
N ALA A 109 8.42 -3.05 25.33
CA ALA A 109 7.38 -2.10 25.70
C ALA A 109 5.96 -2.61 25.33
N LEU A 110 5.79 -3.24 24.17
CA LEU A 110 4.51 -3.85 23.79
C LEU A 110 4.13 -5.03 24.69
N LEU A 111 5.10 -5.88 25.04
CA LEU A 111 4.85 -6.91 26.04
C LEU A 111 4.41 -6.27 27.36
N GLY A 112 5.11 -5.23 27.81
CA GLY A 112 4.75 -4.43 29.00
C GLY A 112 3.32 -3.91 28.96
N TYR A 113 2.88 -3.38 27.82
CA TYR A 113 1.51 -2.94 27.59
C TYR A 113 0.50 -4.05 27.86
N PHE A 114 0.69 -5.24 27.28
CA PHE A 114 -0.24 -6.36 27.47
C PHE A 114 -0.19 -6.93 28.89
N GLN A 115 1.00 -6.95 29.51
CA GLN A 115 1.16 -7.33 30.92
C GLN A 115 0.38 -6.40 31.87
N ARG A 116 0.31 -5.10 31.51
CA ARG A 116 -0.40 -4.07 32.28
C ARG A 116 -1.91 -4.07 32.02
N THR A 117 -2.33 -4.21 30.77
CA THR A 117 -3.74 -4.02 30.37
C THR A 117 -4.57 -5.30 30.33
N VAL A 118 -3.95 -6.45 30.04
CA VAL A 118 -4.64 -7.75 29.96
C VAL A 118 -4.36 -8.59 31.20
N GLY A 119 -3.12 -8.60 31.69
CA GLY A 119 -2.76 -9.23 32.96
C GLY A 119 -1.34 -9.79 32.99
N LYS A 120 -0.76 -9.86 34.21
CA LYS A 120 0.62 -10.30 34.42
C LYS A 120 0.82 -11.80 34.10
N GLY A 121 2.00 -12.14 33.58
CA GLY A 121 2.42 -13.50 33.25
C GLY A 121 1.82 -14.02 31.94
N LYS A 122 1.26 -15.23 31.99
CA LYS A 122 0.72 -15.93 30.82
C LYS A 122 -0.37 -15.16 30.05
N PRO A 123 -1.34 -14.46 30.68
CA PRO A 123 -2.37 -13.71 29.96
C PRO A 123 -1.79 -12.61 29.05
N GLY A 124 -0.88 -11.79 29.58
CA GLY A 124 -0.21 -10.72 28.82
C GLY A 124 0.67 -11.27 27.69
N GLN A 125 1.40 -12.37 27.94
CA GLN A 125 2.19 -13.03 26.89
C GLN A 125 1.29 -13.51 25.74
N ALA A 126 0.22 -14.25 26.07
CA ALA A 126 -0.71 -14.76 25.07
C ALA A 126 -1.40 -13.64 24.29
N ALA A 127 -1.68 -12.49 24.92
CA ALA A 127 -2.22 -11.33 24.24
C ALA A 127 -1.20 -10.68 23.29
N SER A 128 0.08 -10.58 23.70
CA SER A 128 1.17 -10.10 22.84
C SER A 128 1.37 -11.01 21.62
N ASP A 129 1.35 -12.33 21.79
CA ASP A 129 1.50 -13.29 20.70
C ASP A 129 0.32 -13.24 19.71
N LYS A 130 -0.91 -13.12 20.24
CA LYS A 130 -2.12 -12.90 19.42
C LYS A 130 -2.05 -11.59 18.66
N TYR A 131 -1.57 -10.52 19.31
CA TYR A 131 -1.36 -9.23 18.68
C TYR A 131 -0.38 -9.33 17.52
N GLY A 132 0.77 -9.99 17.72
CA GLY A 132 1.75 -10.28 16.69
C GLY A 132 1.12 -11.00 15.50
N THR A 133 0.46 -12.14 15.74
CA THR A 133 -0.23 -12.89 14.69
C THR A 133 -1.23 -12.02 13.91
N ARG A 134 -2.04 -11.22 14.61
CA ARG A 134 -3.04 -10.35 13.99
C ARG A 134 -2.42 -9.31 13.06
N ILE A 135 -1.32 -8.66 13.46
CA ILE A 135 -0.70 -7.62 12.62
C ILE A 135 -0.07 -8.23 11.35
N TYR A 136 0.55 -9.41 11.45
CA TYR A 136 1.08 -10.12 10.27
C TYR A 136 -0.02 -10.52 9.29
N SER A 137 -1.08 -11.15 9.79
CA SER A 137 -2.25 -11.50 8.96
C SER A 137 -2.89 -10.26 8.35
N GLY A 138 -2.93 -9.15 9.09
CA GLY A 138 -3.52 -7.89 8.65
C GLY A 138 -2.77 -7.19 7.50
N TYR A 139 -1.51 -7.53 7.21
CA TYR A 139 -0.78 -7.01 6.05
C TYR A 139 -0.77 -7.97 4.86
N SER A 140 -1.31 -9.18 5.02
CA SER A 140 -1.35 -10.16 3.93
C SER A 140 -2.51 -9.86 2.98
N THR A 141 -2.21 -9.25 1.82
CA THR A 141 -3.22 -8.93 0.80
C THR A 141 -2.86 -9.52 -0.57
N VAL A 142 -3.70 -10.45 -1.05
CA VAL A 142 -3.51 -11.05 -2.37
C VAL A 142 -4.04 -10.14 -3.48
N GLN A 143 -5.22 -9.55 -3.28
CA GLN A 143 -5.86 -8.75 -4.32
C GLN A 143 -5.19 -7.38 -4.50
N ALA A 144 -4.70 -6.76 -3.43
CA ALA A 144 -4.03 -5.46 -3.46
C ALA A 144 -2.49 -5.57 -3.42
N GLN A 145 -1.94 -6.75 -3.70
CA GLN A 145 -0.51 -7.06 -3.52
C GLN A 145 0.41 -6.02 -4.18
N ARG A 146 0.08 -5.55 -5.40
CA ARG A 146 0.87 -4.53 -6.11
C ARG A 146 0.90 -3.19 -5.36
N GLY A 147 -0.26 -2.71 -4.92
CA GLY A 147 -0.36 -1.45 -4.16
C GLY A 147 0.38 -1.54 -2.84
N PHE A 148 0.17 -2.64 -2.10
CA PHE A 148 0.89 -2.94 -0.87
C PHE A 148 2.41 -2.95 -1.07
N CYS A 149 2.90 -3.66 -2.08
CA CYS A 149 4.33 -3.75 -2.36
C CYS A 149 4.94 -2.40 -2.75
N GLN A 150 4.24 -1.58 -3.51
CA GLN A 150 4.69 -0.22 -3.84
C GLN A 150 4.80 0.66 -2.59
N ALA A 151 3.76 0.70 -1.76
CA ALA A 151 3.76 1.50 -0.53
C ALA A 151 4.81 0.99 0.48
N ALA A 152 4.87 -0.32 0.71
CA ALA A 152 5.83 -0.92 1.62
C ALA A 152 7.27 -0.79 1.12
N GLY A 153 7.53 -0.85 -0.19
CA GLY A 153 8.84 -0.60 -0.77
C GLY A 153 9.32 0.83 -0.54
N GLN A 154 8.43 1.81 -0.73
CA GLN A 154 8.73 3.22 -0.46
C GLN A 154 9.06 3.47 1.02
N VAL A 155 8.22 2.96 1.93
CA VAL A 155 8.42 3.11 3.38
C VAL A 155 9.65 2.30 3.84
N GLY A 156 9.89 1.12 3.28
CA GLY A 156 11.09 0.32 3.55
C GLY A 156 12.37 1.06 3.19
N ARG A 157 12.36 1.82 2.07
CA ARG A 157 13.49 2.70 1.72
C ARG A 157 13.65 3.85 2.72
N GLN A 158 12.57 4.45 3.20
CA GLN A 158 12.65 5.48 4.23
C GLN A 158 13.25 4.93 5.53
N ALA A 159 12.88 3.70 5.91
CA ALA A 159 13.37 3.05 7.11
C ALA A 159 14.89 2.86 7.10
N ILE A 160 15.50 2.45 5.98
CA ILE A 160 16.96 2.26 5.92
C ILE A 160 17.78 3.55 5.95
N PHE A 161 17.16 4.70 5.65
CA PHE A 161 17.82 6.02 5.67
C PHE A 161 17.45 6.85 6.90
N ALA A 162 16.59 6.33 7.78
CA ALA A 162 16.24 6.99 9.02
C ALA A 162 17.39 6.90 10.01
N ASN A 163 17.55 7.93 10.84
CA ASN A 163 18.52 7.88 11.92
C ASN A 163 18.12 6.83 12.95
N ARG A 164 19.11 6.26 13.64
CA ARG A 164 18.86 5.47 14.84
C ARG A 164 18.11 6.32 15.88
N GLY A 165 17.09 5.73 16.48
CA GLY A 165 16.16 6.36 17.41
C GLY A 165 14.92 6.97 16.73
N SER A 166 14.84 7.04 15.40
CA SER A 166 13.73 7.67 14.69
C SER A 166 12.87 6.70 13.86
N LEU A 167 12.97 5.39 14.06
CA LEU A 167 12.17 4.43 13.28
C LEU A 167 10.66 4.59 13.53
N HIS A 168 10.29 5.01 14.74
CA HIS A 168 8.90 5.31 15.09
C HIS A 168 8.30 6.46 14.27
N GLU A 169 9.12 7.44 13.85
CA GLU A 169 8.66 8.53 12.99
C GLU A 169 8.41 8.05 11.56
N VAL A 170 9.28 7.19 11.02
CA VAL A 170 9.02 6.51 9.73
C VAL A 170 7.72 5.73 9.79
N ALA A 171 7.48 5.00 10.90
CA ALA A 171 6.25 4.27 11.09
C ALA A 171 5.03 5.22 11.19
N ARG A 172 5.16 6.34 11.90
CA ARG A 172 4.10 7.36 12.06
C ARG A 172 3.67 7.94 10.72
N THR A 173 4.61 8.21 9.81
CA THR A 173 4.32 8.76 8.49
C THR A 173 3.95 7.69 7.45
N GLY A 174 4.49 6.48 7.59
CA GLY A 174 4.41 5.44 6.57
C GLY A 174 3.26 4.45 6.74
N LEU A 175 2.87 4.12 7.98
CA LEU A 175 1.89 3.06 8.23
C LEU A 175 0.50 3.38 7.66
N GLY A 176 0.09 4.65 7.68
CA GLY A 176 -1.18 5.07 7.06
C GLY A 176 -1.22 4.75 5.57
N SER A 177 -0.12 4.99 4.85
CA SER A 177 0.01 4.67 3.43
C SER A 177 -0.03 3.17 3.17
N ILE A 178 0.74 2.39 3.93
CA ILE A 178 0.72 0.92 3.85
C ILE A 178 -0.70 0.40 4.10
N LYS A 179 -1.39 0.89 5.13
CA LYS A 179 -2.76 0.45 5.45
C LYS A 179 -3.75 0.79 4.33
N LYS A 180 -3.68 2.01 3.78
CA LYS A 180 -4.52 2.44 2.65
C LYS A 180 -4.31 1.55 1.42
N SER A 181 -3.07 1.10 1.19
CA SER A 181 -2.70 0.23 0.07
C SER A 181 -3.14 -1.24 0.18
N LEU A 182 -3.70 -1.66 1.32
CA LEU A 182 -4.22 -3.02 1.51
C LEU A 182 -5.56 -3.26 0.80
N VAL A 183 -6.25 -2.17 0.44
CA VAL A 183 -7.48 -2.21 -0.35
C VAL A 183 -7.11 -2.06 -1.82
N LEU A 184 -7.70 -2.90 -2.67
CA LEU A 184 -7.49 -2.80 -4.11
C LEU A 184 -7.99 -1.43 -4.60
N ALA A 185 -7.09 -0.65 -5.19
CA ALA A 185 -7.38 0.64 -5.76
C ALA A 185 -7.08 0.61 -7.26
N GLY A 186 -8.00 1.17 -8.05
CA GLY A 186 -7.84 1.36 -9.48
C GLY A 186 -6.99 2.57 -9.83
N GLU A 187 -6.84 2.81 -11.12
CA GLU A 187 -6.34 4.06 -11.71
C GLU A 187 -7.23 5.24 -11.28
N GLN A 188 -6.63 6.40 -11.02
CA GLN A 188 -7.33 7.54 -10.39
C GLN A 188 -8.48 8.13 -11.23
N PHE A 189 -8.43 8.04 -12.55
CA PHE A 189 -9.38 8.63 -13.50
C PHE A 189 -10.31 7.60 -14.17
N TYR A 190 -9.84 6.37 -14.39
CA TYR A 190 -10.47 5.32 -15.19
C TYR A 190 -10.90 4.09 -14.36
N GLY A 191 -10.64 4.09 -13.05
CA GLY A 191 -11.04 2.99 -12.15
C GLY A 191 -10.14 1.76 -12.31
N ASP A 192 -10.68 0.55 -12.13
CA ASP A 192 -9.89 -0.70 -12.21
C ASP A 192 -10.04 -1.36 -13.60
N PRO A 193 -9.17 -1.02 -14.58
CA PRO A 193 -9.28 -1.59 -15.91
C PRO A 193 -9.05 -3.10 -15.85
N GLY A 194 -10.11 -3.85 -16.14
CA GLY A 194 -10.10 -5.30 -16.16
C GLY A 194 -10.82 -5.97 -15.00
N ARG A 195 -11.38 -5.26 -14.02
CA ARG A 195 -12.28 -5.85 -12.99
C ARG A 195 -13.65 -5.19 -12.87
N SER A 196 -13.86 -4.05 -13.49
CA SER A 196 -15.18 -3.39 -13.58
C SER A 196 -16.19 -4.14 -14.46
N TYR A 197 -15.86 -5.33 -14.99
CA TYR A 197 -16.79 -6.10 -15.80
C TYR A 197 -17.82 -6.78 -14.87
N ALA A 198 -19.00 -6.19 -14.78
CA ALA A 198 -20.13 -6.83 -14.12
C ALA A 198 -20.76 -7.84 -15.10
N LEU A 199 -20.37 -9.12 -15.02
CA LEU A 199 -21.05 -10.18 -15.76
C LEU A 199 -22.51 -10.24 -15.30
N THR A 200 -23.43 -9.99 -16.22
CA THR A 200 -24.81 -10.42 -16.02
C THR A 200 -24.80 -11.95 -16.14
N LEU A 201 -25.29 -12.63 -15.11
CA LEU A 201 -25.40 -14.09 -15.07
C LEU A 201 -26.87 -14.50 -15.15
N PRO A 202 -27.19 -15.67 -15.75
CA PRO A 202 -28.54 -16.23 -15.66
C PRO A 202 -28.88 -16.58 -14.20
N SER A 203 -30.18 -16.69 -13.88
CA SER A 203 -30.59 -17.07 -12.51
C SER A 203 -30.10 -18.48 -12.16
N PHE A 204 -29.53 -18.64 -10.97
CA PHE A 204 -29.13 -19.94 -10.41
C PHE A 204 -30.25 -20.65 -9.64
N ASP A 205 -31.49 -20.13 -9.66
CA ASP A 205 -32.62 -20.81 -9.06
C ASP A 205 -32.86 -22.16 -9.73
N LYS A 206 -33.12 -23.22 -8.93
CA LYS A 206 -33.39 -24.57 -9.45
C LYS A 206 -34.48 -24.61 -10.53
N LYS A 207 -35.45 -23.71 -10.49
CA LYS A 207 -36.53 -23.60 -11.50
C LYS A 207 -36.02 -23.25 -12.90
N CYS A 208 -34.90 -22.55 -13.01
CA CYS A 208 -34.31 -22.11 -14.28
C CYS A 208 -33.47 -23.17 -14.98
N TRP A 209 -33.22 -24.31 -14.32
CA TRP A 209 -32.34 -25.35 -14.82
C TRP A 209 -33.09 -26.68 -14.97
N LYS A 210 -32.75 -27.42 -16.02
CA LYS A 210 -33.14 -28.83 -16.18
C LYS A 210 -31.89 -29.59 -16.59
N LYS A 211 -31.32 -30.35 -15.65
CA LYS A 211 -29.94 -30.84 -15.75
C LYS A 211 -29.02 -29.62 -15.94
N ASP A 212 -28.14 -29.65 -16.95
CA ASP A 212 -27.18 -28.58 -17.24
C ASP A 212 -27.66 -27.60 -18.32
N LYS A 213 -28.96 -27.62 -18.65
CA LYS A 213 -29.56 -26.72 -19.64
C LYS A 213 -30.42 -25.66 -18.97
N LEU A 214 -30.13 -24.39 -19.28
CA LEU A 214 -30.98 -23.27 -18.90
C LEU A 214 -32.29 -23.35 -19.67
N ARG A 215 -33.41 -23.13 -18.98
CA ARG A 215 -34.73 -23.15 -19.59
C ARG A 215 -34.98 -21.88 -20.41
N PRO A 216 -35.78 -21.96 -21.50
CA PRO A 216 -36.02 -20.84 -22.41
C PRO A 216 -36.50 -19.56 -21.71
N GLU A 217 -37.42 -19.69 -20.74
CA GLU A 217 -37.96 -18.55 -19.98
C GLU A 217 -36.87 -17.79 -19.20
N CYS A 218 -35.88 -18.52 -18.66
CA CYS A 218 -34.78 -17.92 -17.91
C CYS A 218 -33.65 -17.44 -18.84
N GLN A 219 -33.51 -18.04 -20.04
CA GLN A 219 -32.63 -17.54 -21.10
C GLN A 219 -33.11 -16.19 -21.62
N VAL A 220 -34.40 -16.06 -21.94
CA VAL A 220 -34.98 -14.78 -22.39
C VAL A 220 -34.85 -13.70 -21.32
N ALA A 221 -35.15 -14.02 -20.06
CA ALA A 221 -34.97 -13.08 -18.95
C ALA A 221 -33.49 -12.68 -18.73
N TYR A 222 -32.56 -13.61 -18.99
CA TYR A 222 -31.13 -13.33 -18.96
C TYR A 222 -30.73 -12.37 -20.09
N GLU A 223 -31.13 -12.66 -21.33
CA GLU A 223 -30.85 -11.83 -22.51
C GLU A 223 -31.42 -10.41 -22.35
N GLN A 224 -32.62 -10.27 -21.81
CA GLN A 224 -33.22 -8.96 -21.50
C GLN A 224 -32.37 -8.16 -20.50
N LYS A 225 -31.82 -8.80 -19.46
CA LYS A 225 -30.93 -8.15 -18.49
C LYS A 225 -29.56 -7.81 -19.06
N VAL A 226 -29.06 -8.60 -20.01
CA VAL A 226 -27.83 -8.30 -20.75
C VAL A 226 -28.03 -7.09 -21.66
N ALA A 227 -29.14 -7.04 -22.39
CA ALA A 227 -29.46 -5.96 -23.32
C ALA A 227 -29.79 -4.61 -22.66
N ALA A 228 -30.12 -4.60 -21.36
CA ALA A 228 -30.44 -3.40 -20.59
C ALA A 228 -29.21 -2.68 -19.99
N LYS A 229 -28.01 -3.21 -20.20
CA LYS A 229 -26.73 -2.60 -19.79
C LYS A 229 -25.98 -2.06 -21.00
#